data_AF-A0A9P7QCG5-F1
#
_entry.id   AF-A0A9P7QCG5-F1
#
_cell.length_a   1.000
_cell.length_b   1.000
_cell.length_c   1.000
_cell.angle_alpha   90.00
_cell.angle_beta   90.00
_cell.angle_gamma   90.00
#
_symmetry.space_group_name_H-M   'P 1'
#
loop_
_entity.id
_entity.type
_entity.pdbx_description
1 polymer ?
#
loop_
_entity_poly.entity_id
_entity_poly.type
_entity_poly.pdbx_seq_one_letter_code
_entity_poly.pdbx_strand_id
1 'polypeptide(L)'
;MTFIALPRPIPPHNTGFDVEHFVTSPRSLEIVDRSVNIQSCPDAQSDKHIPVCSTGPTKPNTAHTPPPVSPYVPETLSQRSLLFPADGYVRLQKETLCVFEIDSLQIAEAIEFASRQPLPPPNLMFPWLHGLNPKNEVQQTFFLGGRRDPGNPPVCARGVLLVKADGDLSRSRLKGAVAPDEFMQAGPCPKFVEADPQEGFSVRNFHIQTAKAALVSDIIIYGEDVAKSQKVAWEVAAAQSHQRQLRLTQGASAVEYNAFFCVGPYSEFEKHESNIVAVDSSGCATGKVLDFVQQERGEMLDMAQASKISHNVYMGPTPAKNSLTEKQFDILIECSDLGQLRPSALRNILKSDASGREARLHFDFPSSGSILPQTWSPNEADGIVQTCKWIYHLSHGIRPAHEQGKNAASSDFATVEVGSLTQRRILIHCADGYTESTVLGIAYHSFSTGEPIPRA
;
A
#
# COMPACT_ATOMS: atom_id res chain seq x y z
N MET A 1 5.77 -0.11 -1.29
CA MET A 1 4.43 0.09 -0.71
C MET A 1 4.03 1.51 -1.06
N THR A 2 3.26 1.66 -2.12
CA THR A 2 2.68 2.95 -2.47
C THR A 2 1.34 2.98 -1.75
N PHE A 3 1.17 3.89 -0.79
CA PHE A 3 -0.13 4.18 -0.21
C PHE A 3 -1.01 4.71 -1.35
N ILE A 4 -1.81 3.84 -1.98
CA ILE A 4 -2.91 4.30 -2.83
C ILE A 4 -3.99 4.73 -1.85
N ALA A 5 -3.91 5.99 -1.42
CA ALA A 5 -5.06 6.68 -0.88
C ALA A 5 -6.11 6.72 -1.98
N LEU A 6 -7.13 5.85 -1.89
CA LEU A 6 -8.30 5.96 -2.74
C LEU A 6 -8.92 7.34 -2.47
N PRO A 7 -8.97 8.26 -3.45
CA PRO A 7 -9.61 9.54 -3.25
C PRO A 7 -11.10 9.28 -3.06
N ARG A 8 -11.63 9.63 -1.88
CA ARG A 8 -13.09 9.71 -1.70
C ARG A 8 -13.62 10.88 -2.53
N PRO A 9 -14.80 10.77 -3.15
CA PRO A 9 -15.46 11.92 -3.78
C PRO A 9 -15.69 13.02 -2.75
N ILE A 10 -15.11 14.21 -3.02
CA ILE A 10 -15.37 15.44 -2.28
C ILE A 10 -16.65 16.06 -2.90
N PRO A 11 -17.69 16.38 -2.12
CA PRO A 11 -18.81 17.17 -2.63
C PRO A 11 -18.35 18.61 -2.92
N PRO A 12 -18.91 19.30 -3.94
CA PRO A 12 -18.47 20.64 -4.29
C PRO A 12 -18.87 21.63 -3.19
N HIS A 13 -17.88 22.25 -2.55
CA HIS A 13 -18.10 23.46 -1.78
C HIS A 13 -18.09 24.67 -2.73
N ASN A 14 -19.24 25.33 -2.86
CA ASN A 14 -19.37 26.61 -3.54
C ASN A 14 -18.64 27.69 -2.76
N THR A 15 -17.46 28.08 -3.23
CA THR A 15 -16.87 29.40 -2.97
C THR A 15 -16.29 29.89 -4.29
N GLY A 16 -17.03 30.73 -5.00
CA GLY A 16 -16.53 31.39 -6.19
C GLY A 16 -15.44 32.39 -5.81
N PHE A 17 -14.28 32.28 -6.45
CA PHE A 17 -13.39 33.38 -6.82
C PHE A 17 -12.35 32.83 -7.82
N ASP A 18 -12.37 33.39 -9.04
CA ASP A 18 -11.39 33.20 -10.11
C ASP A 18 -9.99 33.65 -9.66
N VAL A 19 -8.97 32.80 -9.84
CA VAL A 19 -7.60 33.21 -10.20
C VAL A 19 -6.91 32.06 -10.95
N GLU A 20 -6.64 32.27 -12.24
CA GLU A 20 -5.73 31.46 -13.06
C GLU A 20 -4.31 31.49 -12.49
N HIS A 21 -3.60 30.36 -12.35
CA HIS A 21 -2.15 30.27 -12.57
C HIS A 21 -1.67 28.81 -12.71
N PHE A 22 -0.71 28.64 -13.62
CA PHE A 22 -0.19 27.39 -14.18
C PHE A 22 0.59 26.50 -13.20
N VAL A 23 0.44 25.18 -13.36
CA VAL A 23 1.17 24.11 -12.66
C VAL A 23 2.57 23.95 -13.25
N THR A 24 3.61 23.98 -12.41
CA THR A 24 4.99 23.61 -12.77
C THR A 24 5.38 22.31 -12.08
N SER A 25 5.91 21.35 -12.84
CA SER A 25 6.37 20.02 -12.39
C SER A 25 7.54 20.07 -11.38
N PRO A 26 7.74 19.02 -10.54
CA PRO A 26 8.88 18.95 -9.64
C PRO A 26 10.19 18.76 -10.43
N ARG A 27 11.18 19.59 -10.13
CA ARG A 27 12.51 19.61 -10.76
C ARG A 27 13.39 18.45 -10.28
N SER A 28 14.12 17.89 -11.24
CA SER A 28 15.30 17.03 -11.06
C SER A 28 16.28 17.59 -10.03
N LEU A 29 16.85 16.71 -9.21
CA LEU A 29 18.07 16.96 -8.45
C LEU A 29 19.25 16.97 -9.43
N GLU A 30 19.74 18.16 -9.77
CA GLU A 30 20.96 18.35 -10.53
C GLU A 30 22.20 18.05 -9.67
N ILE A 31 23.12 17.33 -10.30
CA ILE A 31 24.47 16.99 -9.87
C ILE A 31 25.27 18.28 -9.67
N VAL A 32 25.80 18.51 -8.47
CA VAL A 32 26.82 19.54 -8.24
C VAL A 32 28.18 18.88 -8.37
N ASP A 33 28.79 19.04 -9.55
CA ASP A 33 30.21 18.78 -9.78
C ASP A 33 31.06 19.79 -8.98
N ARG A 34 31.89 19.27 -8.07
CA ARG A 34 33.08 19.98 -7.59
C ARG A 34 34.26 19.00 -7.60
N SER A 35 35.15 19.21 -8.56
CA SER A 35 36.40 18.48 -8.71
C SER A 35 37.54 19.18 -7.96
N VAL A 36 38.49 18.34 -7.49
CA VAL A 36 39.85 18.61 -6.95
C VAL A 36 39.87 19.05 -5.46
N ASN A 37 40.55 18.37 -4.52
CA ASN A 37 41.92 17.87 -4.56
C ASN A 37 42.14 16.66 -3.62
N ILE A 38 43.01 15.74 -4.03
CA ILE A 38 43.48 14.60 -3.25
C ILE A 38 44.48 15.09 -2.20
N GLN A 39 44.13 14.98 -0.92
CA GLN A 39 45.11 14.98 0.17
C GLN A 39 44.59 14.16 1.36
N SER A 40 45.39 13.16 1.72
CA SER A 40 45.26 12.19 2.81
C SER A 40 44.64 12.74 4.10
N CYS A 41 43.69 11.99 4.67
CA CYS A 41 43.22 12.13 6.05
C CYS A 41 43.18 10.77 6.75
N PRO A 42 43.33 10.73 8.09
CA PRO A 42 43.85 9.60 8.85
C PRO A 42 42.79 8.60 9.31
N ASP A 43 43.26 7.42 9.73
CA ASP A 43 42.47 6.28 10.22
C ASP A 43 41.34 6.65 11.18
N ALA A 44 40.12 6.21 10.84
CA ALA A 44 38.93 6.36 11.67
C ALA A 44 38.94 5.34 12.81
N GLN A 45 38.81 5.83 14.04
CA GLN A 45 38.63 5.04 15.26
C GLN A 45 37.38 4.15 15.18
N SER A 46 37.50 2.95 15.74
CA SER A 46 36.49 1.90 15.76
C SER A 46 35.28 2.27 16.66
N ASP A 47 34.08 2.34 16.09
CA ASP A 47 32.83 2.34 16.85
C ASP A 47 32.50 0.92 17.33
N LYS A 48 32.74 0.67 18.63
CA LYS A 48 32.66 -0.65 19.29
C LYS A 48 31.25 -1.10 19.71
N HIS A 49 30.18 -0.57 19.10
CA HIS A 49 28.80 -0.86 19.57
C HIS A 49 27.88 -1.54 18.54
N ILE A 50 28.40 -2.01 17.40
CA ILE A 50 27.65 -2.84 16.47
C ILE A 50 28.00 -4.31 16.74
N PRO A 51 27.02 -5.20 16.99
CA PRO A 51 27.28 -6.64 17.04
C PRO A 51 27.80 -7.08 15.67
N VAL A 52 29.06 -7.51 15.61
CA VAL A 52 29.66 -8.05 14.40
C VAL A 52 29.05 -9.43 14.15
N CYS A 53 28.10 -9.51 13.21
CA CYS A 53 27.71 -10.79 12.62
C CYS A 53 28.91 -11.33 11.83
N SER A 54 29.52 -12.42 12.30
CA SER A 54 30.60 -13.07 11.58
C SER A 54 30.08 -13.60 10.23
N THR A 55 30.46 -12.95 9.14
CA THR A 55 30.40 -13.57 7.81
C THR A 55 31.34 -14.77 7.83
N GLY A 56 30.79 -15.97 7.64
CA GLY A 56 31.57 -17.20 7.57
C GLY A 56 32.67 -17.12 6.49
N PRO A 57 33.68 -18.00 6.54
CA PRO A 57 34.89 -17.87 5.73
C PRO A 57 34.58 -17.84 4.23
N THR A 58 35.01 -16.76 3.58
CA THR A 58 34.99 -16.59 2.13
C THR A 58 35.88 -17.66 1.50
N LYS A 59 35.30 -18.56 0.70
CA LYS A 59 36.09 -19.56 -0.03
C LYS A 59 36.99 -18.87 -1.06
N PRO A 60 38.25 -19.30 -1.22
CA PRO A 60 39.17 -18.73 -2.20
C PRO A 60 38.69 -18.98 -3.63
N ASN A 61 38.92 -17.97 -4.46
CA ASN A 61 38.51 -17.85 -5.84
C ASN A 61 39.20 -18.91 -6.73
N THR A 62 38.55 -20.05 -6.98
CA THR A 62 38.99 -20.98 -8.02
C THR A 62 38.43 -20.53 -9.36
N ALA A 63 39.26 -19.81 -10.13
CA ALA A 63 39.05 -19.58 -11.56
C ALA A 63 38.99 -20.94 -12.29
N HIS A 64 38.12 -21.04 -13.30
CA HIS A 64 37.78 -22.22 -14.10
C HIS A 64 36.69 -23.13 -13.53
N THR A 65 35.46 -22.61 -13.47
CA THR A 65 34.25 -23.45 -13.54
C THR A 65 33.58 -23.17 -14.89
N PRO A 66 33.25 -24.19 -15.71
CA PRO A 66 32.46 -24.00 -16.93
C PRO A 66 31.10 -23.35 -16.59
N PRO A 67 30.40 -22.72 -17.56
CA PRO A 67 29.17 -21.98 -17.29
C PRO A 67 28.19 -22.86 -16.50
N PRO A 68 27.49 -22.31 -15.49
CA PRO A 68 26.57 -23.10 -14.69
C PRO A 68 25.49 -23.65 -15.61
N VAL A 69 25.47 -24.98 -15.74
CA VAL A 69 24.34 -25.72 -16.28
C VAL A 69 23.13 -25.30 -15.46
N SER A 70 22.05 -24.90 -16.13
CA SER A 70 20.78 -24.56 -15.46
C SER A 70 20.50 -25.60 -14.38
N PRO A 71 20.28 -25.19 -13.11
CA PRO A 71 20.14 -26.16 -12.03
C PRO A 71 19.01 -27.11 -12.41
N TYR A 72 19.36 -28.40 -12.55
CA TYR A 72 18.37 -29.46 -12.73
C TYR A 72 17.40 -29.35 -11.55
N VAL A 73 16.18 -28.90 -11.81
CA VAL A 73 15.09 -28.91 -10.83
C VAL A 73 14.50 -30.31 -10.92
N PRO A 74 14.66 -31.17 -9.89
CA PRO A 74 13.98 -32.45 -9.86
C PRO A 74 12.48 -32.22 -10.03
N GLU A 75 11.78 -33.07 -10.80
CA GLU A 75 10.32 -32.98 -11.00
C GLU A 75 9.54 -32.91 -9.67
N THR A 76 10.11 -33.47 -8.59
CA THR A 76 9.55 -33.43 -7.24
C THR A 76 9.47 -32.02 -6.63
N LEU A 77 10.15 -31.02 -7.20
CA LEU A 77 10.11 -29.62 -6.76
C LEU A 77 9.20 -28.73 -7.60
N SER A 78 8.67 -29.23 -8.72
CA SER A 78 7.78 -28.46 -9.58
C SER A 78 6.35 -28.52 -9.09
N GLN A 79 5.69 -27.36 -9.04
CA GLN A 79 4.27 -27.30 -8.73
C GLN A 79 3.44 -27.99 -9.83
N ARG A 80 2.41 -28.72 -9.40
CA ARG A 80 1.45 -29.41 -10.27
C ARG A 80 0.25 -28.51 -10.54
N SER A 81 -0.56 -28.83 -11.55
CA SER A 81 -1.77 -28.08 -11.85
C SER A 81 -2.88 -29.02 -12.31
N LEU A 82 -4.13 -28.75 -11.93
CA LEU A 82 -5.30 -29.41 -12.55
C LEU A 82 -5.62 -28.81 -13.93
N LEU A 83 -4.99 -27.69 -14.26
CA LEU A 83 -5.13 -26.98 -15.52
C LEU A 83 -4.05 -27.40 -16.53
N PHE A 84 -3.21 -28.39 -16.19
CA PHE A 84 -2.17 -28.91 -17.07
C PHE A 84 -1.88 -30.41 -16.86
N PRO A 85 -1.84 -31.22 -17.94
CA PRO A 85 -2.17 -30.83 -19.31
C PRO A 85 -3.67 -30.49 -19.47
N ALA A 86 -4.00 -29.65 -20.46
CA ALA A 86 -5.37 -29.14 -20.64
C ALA A 86 -6.29 -30.07 -21.47
N ASP A 87 -5.91 -31.34 -21.62
CA ASP A 87 -6.61 -32.29 -22.50
C ASP A 87 -8.06 -32.57 -22.08
N GLY A 88 -8.38 -32.36 -20.79
CA GLY A 88 -9.72 -32.57 -20.24
C GLY A 88 -10.71 -31.41 -20.46
N TYR A 89 -10.28 -30.31 -21.08
CA TYR A 89 -11.10 -29.10 -21.25
C TYR A 89 -11.53 -28.90 -22.71
N VAL A 90 -12.69 -28.28 -22.92
CA VAL A 90 -13.16 -27.94 -24.27
C VAL A 90 -12.22 -26.87 -24.84
N ARG A 91 -11.54 -27.22 -25.94
CA ARG A 91 -10.55 -26.35 -26.59
C ARG A 91 -11.19 -25.55 -27.71
N LEU A 92 -11.03 -24.23 -27.65
CA LEU A 92 -11.27 -23.33 -28.78
C LEU A 92 -9.93 -22.92 -29.39
N GLN A 93 -9.86 -22.93 -30.72
CA GLN A 93 -8.64 -22.60 -31.45
C GLN A 93 -8.89 -21.48 -32.45
N LYS A 94 -7.98 -20.51 -32.48
CA LYS A 94 -7.94 -19.44 -33.48
C LYS A 94 -6.49 -19.29 -33.93
N GLU A 95 -6.22 -19.60 -35.19
CA GLU A 95 -4.86 -19.64 -35.74
C GLU A 95 -3.94 -20.53 -34.89
N THR A 96 -2.88 -19.97 -34.29
CA THR A 96 -1.94 -20.65 -33.41
C THR A 96 -2.31 -20.54 -31.92
N LEU A 97 -3.35 -19.77 -31.58
CA LEU A 97 -3.77 -19.54 -30.20
C LEU A 97 -4.84 -20.55 -29.78
N CYS A 98 -4.82 -20.89 -28.50
CA CYS A 98 -5.80 -21.78 -27.88
C CYS A 98 -6.30 -21.18 -26.58
N VAL A 99 -7.61 -21.28 -26.35
CA VAL A 99 -8.25 -21.00 -25.07
C VAL A 99 -9.15 -22.18 -24.71
N PHE A 100 -9.40 -22.36 -23.42
CA PHE A 100 -10.15 -23.50 -22.91
C PHE A 100 -11.37 -23.03 -22.13
N GLU A 101 -12.48 -23.75 -22.26
CA GLU A 101 -13.65 -23.53 -21.41
C GLU A 101 -13.42 -24.18 -20.04
N ILE A 102 -13.92 -23.51 -19.00
CA ILE A 102 -13.91 -24.03 -17.63
C ILE A 102 -15.21 -23.63 -16.93
N ASP A 103 -15.74 -24.47 -16.05
CA ASP A 103 -16.93 -24.15 -15.25
C ASP A 103 -16.58 -23.69 -13.82
N SER A 104 -17.57 -23.25 -13.06
CA SER A 104 -17.36 -22.70 -11.72
C SER A 104 -16.81 -23.72 -10.72
N LEU A 105 -17.22 -24.98 -10.83
CA LEU A 105 -16.76 -26.06 -9.95
C LEU A 105 -15.29 -26.37 -10.22
N GLN A 106 -14.92 -26.53 -11.49
CA GLN A 106 -13.53 -26.76 -11.91
C GLN A 106 -12.61 -25.62 -11.50
N ILE A 107 -13.08 -24.37 -11.54
CA ILE A 107 -12.33 -23.21 -11.04
C ILE A 107 -12.09 -23.34 -9.53
N ALA A 108 -13.12 -23.66 -8.74
CA ALA A 108 -13.00 -23.83 -7.30
C ALA A 108 -12.02 -24.96 -6.94
N GLU A 109 -12.11 -26.10 -7.61
CA GLU A 109 -11.20 -27.24 -7.45
C GLU A 109 -9.75 -26.86 -7.81
N ALA A 110 -9.54 -26.13 -8.90
CA ALA A 110 -8.20 -25.69 -9.32
C ALA A 110 -7.55 -24.75 -8.28
N ILE A 111 -8.31 -23.81 -7.73
CA ILE A 111 -7.84 -22.88 -6.69
C ILE A 111 -7.53 -23.65 -5.39
N GLU A 112 -8.43 -24.53 -4.98
CA GLU A 112 -8.23 -25.34 -3.77
C GLU A 112 -7.00 -26.22 -3.91
N PHE A 113 -6.87 -26.93 -5.03
CA PHE A 113 -5.71 -27.77 -5.32
C PHE A 113 -4.40 -26.97 -5.30
N ALA A 114 -4.36 -25.82 -5.98
CA ALA A 114 -3.18 -24.95 -5.98
C ALA A 114 -2.82 -24.47 -4.56
N SER A 115 -3.81 -24.13 -3.73
CA SER A 115 -3.59 -23.64 -2.37
C SER A 115 -3.04 -24.68 -1.39
N ARG A 116 -3.19 -25.98 -1.70
CA ARG A 116 -2.70 -27.09 -0.88
C ARG A 116 -1.27 -27.52 -1.23
N GLN A 117 -0.68 -26.93 -2.27
CA GLN A 117 0.67 -27.27 -2.68
C GLN A 117 1.72 -26.53 -1.86
N PRO A 118 2.90 -27.14 -1.63
CA PRO A 118 4.02 -26.43 -1.04
C PRO A 118 4.44 -25.25 -1.91
N LEU A 119 4.89 -24.18 -1.26
CA LEU A 119 5.54 -23.07 -1.96
C LEU A 119 6.88 -23.54 -2.54
N PRO A 120 7.30 -23.02 -3.72
CA PRO A 120 8.61 -23.36 -4.27
C PRO A 120 9.76 -22.95 -3.33
N PRO A 121 10.89 -23.66 -3.36
CA PRO A 121 12.06 -23.30 -2.57
C PRO A 121 12.49 -21.84 -2.80
N PRO A 122 12.70 -21.02 -1.74
CA PRO A 122 13.01 -19.60 -1.89
C PRO A 122 14.22 -19.32 -2.78
N ASN A 123 15.25 -20.16 -2.73
CA ASN A 123 16.46 -20.03 -3.54
C ASN A 123 16.25 -20.22 -5.05
N LEU A 124 15.08 -20.73 -5.47
CA LEU A 124 14.68 -20.82 -6.88
C LEU A 124 13.79 -19.65 -7.31
N MET A 125 13.17 -18.95 -6.35
CA MET A 125 12.26 -17.83 -6.60
C MET A 125 12.94 -16.47 -6.43
N PHE A 126 13.93 -16.39 -5.54
CA PHE A 126 14.72 -15.19 -5.28
C PHE A 126 16.11 -15.32 -5.92
N PRO A 127 16.63 -14.24 -6.53
CA PRO A 127 16.13 -12.87 -6.45
C PRO A 127 15.10 -12.48 -7.53
N TRP A 128 14.63 -13.40 -8.37
CA TRP A 128 13.66 -13.10 -9.43
C TRP A 128 12.44 -12.31 -8.93
N LEU A 129 11.79 -12.75 -7.84
CA LEU A 129 10.64 -12.03 -7.25
C LEU A 129 10.97 -10.60 -6.76
N HIS A 130 12.23 -10.25 -6.50
CA HIS A 130 12.58 -8.87 -6.17
C HIS A 130 12.51 -7.93 -7.37
N GLY A 131 12.52 -8.45 -8.60
CA GLY A 131 12.57 -7.67 -9.82
C GLY A 131 14.01 -7.30 -10.16
N LEU A 132 14.50 -7.81 -11.29
CA LEU A 132 15.89 -7.70 -11.72
C LEU A 132 15.95 -7.17 -13.15
N ASN A 133 15.48 -5.93 -13.32
CA ASN A 133 15.53 -5.29 -14.62
C ASN A 133 17.00 -5.15 -15.10
N PRO A 134 17.33 -5.52 -16.35
CA PRO A 134 18.67 -5.38 -16.90
C PRO A 134 19.27 -3.96 -16.83
N LYS A 135 18.42 -2.93 -16.75
CA LYS A 135 18.83 -1.52 -16.64
C LYS A 135 19.08 -1.06 -15.19
N ASN A 136 18.62 -1.83 -14.20
CA ASN A 136 18.75 -1.45 -12.79
C ASN A 136 20.06 -1.97 -12.19
N GLU A 137 21.14 -1.22 -12.37
CA GLU A 137 22.47 -1.59 -11.91
C GLU A 137 22.55 -1.70 -10.38
N VAL A 138 21.87 -0.82 -9.64
CA VAL A 138 21.87 -0.81 -8.17
C VAL A 138 21.27 -2.11 -7.63
N GLN A 139 20.08 -2.46 -8.12
CA GLN A 139 19.37 -3.65 -7.67
C GLN A 139 20.09 -4.94 -8.10
N GLN A 140 20.62 -5.00 -9.33
CA GLN A 140 21.43 -6.13 -9.78
C GLN A 140 22.71 -6.31 -8.96
N THR A 141 23.43 -5.22 -8.68
CA THR A 141 24.68 -5.29 -7.90
C THR A 141 24.40 -5.81 -6.50
N PHE A 142 23.32 -5.35 -5.86
CA PHE A 142 22.94 -5.81 -4.53
C PHE A 142 22.60 -7.31 -4.49
N PHE A 143 21.77 -7.80 -5.42
CA PHE A 143 21.31 -9.19 -5.37
C PHE A 143 22.26 -10.20 -6.01
N LEU A 144 23.03 -9.79 -7.03
CA LEU A 144 23.83 -10.71 -7.85
C LEU A 144 25.35 -10.51 -7.70
N GLY A 145 25.79 -9.49 -6.96
CA GLY A 145 27.21 -9.20 -6.75
C GLY A 145 27.98 -9.02 -8.07
N GLY A 146 27.35 -8.38 -9.06
CA GLY A 146 27.94 -8.12 -10.38
C GLY A 146 27.79 -9.27 -11.39
N ARG A 147 27.13 -10.38 -11.04
CA ARG A 147 26.72 -11.42 -12.00
C ARG A 147 25.46 -10.95 -12.75
N ARG A 148 25.34 -11.29 -14.03
CA ARG A 148 24.09 -11.07 -14.78
C ARG A 148 23.18 -12.28 -14.60
N ASP A 149 21.96 -12.03 -14.11
CA ASP A 149 20.87 -13.00 -14.14
C ASP A 149 20.08 -12.75 -15.43
N PRO A 150 19.80 -13.77 -16.26
CA PRO A 150 18.92 -13.62 -17.41
C PRO A 150 17.48 -13.20 -17.03
N GLY A 151 17.11 -13.18 -15.74
CA GLY A 151 15.79 -12.74 -15.29
C GLY A 151 14.69 -13.73 -15.66
N ASN A 152 15.08 -14.96 -15.98
CA ASN A 152 14.17 -15.99 -16.45
C ASN A 152 13.17 -16.37 -15.36
N PRO A 153 11.87 -16.41 -15.68
CA PRO A 153 10.87 -16.88 -14.72
C PRO A 153 11.13 -18.33 -14.30
N PRO A 154 10.98 -18.64 -13.00
CA PRO A 154 11.33 -19.94 -12.44
C PRO A 154 10.42 -21.03 -12.98
N VAL A 155 11.02 -22.12 -13.49
CA VAL A 155 10.29 -23.26 -14.08
C VAL A 155 9.67 -24.19 -13.03
N CYS A 156 10.08 -24.05 -11.75
CA CYS A 156 9.52 -24.82 -10.64
C CYS A 156 8.12 -24.32 -10.21
N ALA A 157 7.77 -23.09 -10.58
CA ALA A 157 6.51 -22.48 -10.22
C ALA A 157 5.47 -22.70 -11.33
N ARG A 158 4.26 -23.09 -10.92
CA ARG A 158 3.08 -23.15 -11.79
C ARG A 158 1.85 -22.76 -10.97
N GLY A 159 1.49 -21.49 -11.05
CA GLY A 159 0.38 -20.90 -10.32
C GLY A 159 -0.95 -20.95 -11.07
N VAL A 160 -1.99 -20.48 -10.39
CA VAL A 160 -3.31 -20.17 -10.96
C VAL A 160 -3.55 -18.68 -10.75
N LEU A 161 -3.75 -17.93 -11.83
CA LEU A 161 -4.09 -16.51 -11.77
C LEU A 161 -5.56 -16.32 -12.16
N LEU A 162 -6.37 -15.83 -11.22
CA LEU A 162 -7.77 -15.48 -11.46
C LEU A 162 -7.89 -14.04 -11.96
N VAL A 163 -8.60 -13.84 -13.06
CA VAL A 163 -8.75 -12.54 -13.70
C VAL A 163 -10.22 -12.22 -13.90
N LYS A 164 -10.67 -11.08 -13.39
CA LYS A 164 -12.03 -10.59 -13.66
C LYS A 164 -12.02 -9.80 -14.96
N ALA A 165 -12.77 -10.25 -15.96
CA ALA A 165 -12.69 -9.78 -17.34
C ALA A 165 -12.97 -8.28 -17.54
N ASP A 166 -13.74 -7.66 -16.66
CA ASP A 166 -14.04 -6.22 -16.74
C ASP A 166 -13.13 -5.31 -15.92
N GLY A 167 -12.25 -5.89 -15.09
CA GLY A 167 -11.37 -5.16 -14.17
C GLY A 167 -12.09 -4.53 -12.97
N ASP A 168 -13.42 -4.61 -12.86
CA ASP A 168 -14.15 -4.04 -11.73
C ASP A 168 -14.15 -5.01 -10.55
N LEU A 169 -13.14 -4.88 -9.69
CA LEU A 169 -12.97 -5.68 -8.49
C LEU A 169 -13.86 -5.25 -7.31
N SER A 170 -14.70 -4.22 -7.48
CA SER A 170 -15.60 -3.73 -6.41
C SER A 170 -16.85 -4.61 -6.20
N ARG A 171 -17.11 -5.52 -7.14
CA ARG A 171 -18.24 -6.45 -7.14
C ARG A 171 -17.89 -7.75 -7.82
N SER A 172 -18.64 -8.80 -7.54
CA SER A 172 -18.50 -10.11 -8.19
C SER A 172 -17.03 -10.58 -8.19
N ARG A 173 -16.34 -10.44 -7.06
CA ARG A 173 -14.90 -10.69 -6.93
C ARG A 173 -14.65 -12.07 -6.32
N LEU A 174 -13.92 -12.92 -7.04
CA LEU A 174 -13.43 -14.19 -6.51
C LEU A 174 -12.13 -14.00 -5.70
N LYS A 175 -11.77 -15.00 -4.90
CA LYS A 175 -10.59 -15.02 -4.03
C LYS A 175 -9.32 -14.73 -4.83
N GLY A 176 -8.66 -13.62 -4.50
CA GLY A 176 -7.40 -13.21 -5.12
C GLY A 176 -7.51 -12.81 -6.59
N ALA A 177 -8.72 -12.54 -7.09
CA ALA A 177 -8.91 -12.09 -8.47
C ALA A 177 -8.28 -10.71 -8.71
N VAL A 178 -7.65 -10.55 -9.86
CA VAL A 178 -6.99 -9.32 -10.31
C VAL A 178 -7.64 -8.76 -11.57
N ALA A 179 -7.37 -7.50 -11.87
CA ALA A 179 -7.79 -6.86 -13.11
C ALA A 179 -6.79 -7.12 -14.25
N PRO A 180 -7.22 -7.15 -15.53
CA PRO A 180 -6.34 -7.43 -16.67
C PRO A 180 -5.16 -6.45 -16.81
N ASP A 181 -5.40 -5.17 -16.49
CA ASP A 181 -4.42 -4.09 -16.59
C ASP A 181 -3.30 -4.16 -15.53
N GLU A 182 -3.45 -4.99 -14.49
CA GLU A 182 -2.40 -5.22 -13.49
C GLU A 182 -1.20 -6.02 -14.04
N PHE A 183 -1.39 -6.79 -15.12
CA PHE A 183 -0.34 -7.65 -15.67
C PHE A 183 -0.22 -7.63 -17.19
N MET A 184 -1.19 -7.07 -17.91
CA MET A 184 -1.21 -7.09 -19.38
C MET A 184 -1.53 -5.72 -19.97
N GLN A 185 -0.84 -5.38 -21.06
CA GLN A 185 -1.21 -4.27 -21.93
C GLN A 185 -2.18 -4.79 -22.99
N ALA A 186 -3.45 -4.40 -22.91
CA ALA A 186 -4.44 -4.69 -23.93
C ALA A 186 -4.15 -3.90 -25.22
N GLY A 187 -4.73 -4.34 -26.35
CA GLY A 187 -4.60 -3.66 -27.64
C GLY A 187 -4.46 -4.62 -28.81
N PRO A 188 -4.02 -4.12 -29.99
CA PRO A 188 -3.85 -4.95 -31.18
C PRO A 188 -2.82 -6.07 -31.00
N CYS A 189 -1.83 -5.87 -30.14
CA CYS A 189 -0.78 -6.83 -29.81
C CYS A 189 -0.69 -6.98 -28.29
N PRO A 190 -1.58 -7.76 -27.66
CA PRO A 190 -1.56 -7.96 -26.21
C PRO A 190 -0.23 -8.55 -25.74
N LYS A 191 0.31 -8.02 -24.65
CA LYS A 191 1.57 -8.49 -24.06
C LYS A 191 1.59 -8.29 -22.56
N PHE A 192 2.33 -9.13 -21.85
CA PHE A 192 2.54 -8.94 -20.42
C PHE A 192 3.38 -7.68 -20.15
N VAL A 193 3.08 -7.03 -19.03
CA VAL A 193 3.79 -5.84 -18.55
C VAL A 193 5.17 -6.25 -18.03
N GLU A 194 6.22 -5.55 -18.46
CA GLU A 194 7.53 -5.61 -17.83
C GLU A 194 7.50 -4.75 -16.57
N ALA A 195 7.24 -5.39 -15.43
CA ALA A 195 7.03 -4.70 -14.17
C ALA A 195 8.33 -4.47 -13.38
N ASP A 196 9.44 -5.14 -13.74
CA ASP A 196 10.67 -4.99 -12.98
C ASP A 196 11.20 -3.54 -13.05
N PRO A 197 11.48 -2.88 -11.90
CA PRO A 197 11.81 -1.46 -11.87
C PRO A 197 13.15 -1.19 -12.55
N GLN A 198 13.19 -0.21 -13.45
CA GLN A 198 14.40 0.16 -14.20
C GLN A 198 15.44 0.87 -13.34
N GLU A 199 15.01 1.50 -12.23
CA GLU A 199 15.86 2.31 -11.36
C GLU A 199 15.46 2.14 -9.88
N GLY A 200 16.33 2.61 -8.99
CA GLY A 200 16.10 2.57 -7.55
C GLY A 200 16.38 1.20 -6.92
N PHE A 201 16.20 1.13 -5.60
CA PHE A 201 16.44 -0.07 -4.82
C PHE A 201 15.23 -0.38 -3.94
N SER A 202 14.73 -1.61 -4.04
CA SER A 202 13.66 -2.07 -3.15
C SER A 202 13.70 -3.59 -3.01
N VAL A 203 13.86 -4.03 -1.76
CA VAL A 203 13.73 -5.45 -1.39
C VAL A 203 12.26 -5.91 -1.30
N ARG A 204 11.31 -4.97 -1.36
CA ARG A 204 9.86 -5.20 -1.22
C ARG A 204 9.06 -4.62 -2.39
N ASN A 205 9.30 -5.16 -3.58
CA ASN A 205 8.57 -4.78 -4.80
C ASN A 205 7.23 -5.50 -4.90
N PHE A 206 6.29 -5.27 -3.98
CA PHE A 206 4.98 -5.93 -4.04
C PHE A 206 4.15 -5.55 -5.29
N HIS A 207 4.36 -4.35 -5.83
CA HIS A 207 3.62 -3.85 -7.00
C HIS A 207 3.87 -4.65 -8.29
N ILE A 208 4.99 -5.37 -8.39
CA ILE A 208 5.34 -6.14 -9.60
C ILE A 208 4.83 -7.57 -9.55
N GLN A 209 4.34 -8.03 -8.39
CA GLN A 209 4.14 -9.46 -8.13
C GLN A 209 3.01 -10.04 -8.98
N THR A 210 1.92 -9.31 -9.23
CA THR A 210 0.84 -9.76 -10.13
C THR A 210 1.36 -10.03 -11.54
N ALA A 211 2.12 -9.09 -12.11
CA ALA A 211 2.73 -9.23 -13.43
C ALA A 211 3.73 -10.39 -13.49
N LYS A 212 4.55 -10.58 -12.46
CA LYS A 212 5.48 -11.71 -12.37
C LYS A 212 4.75 -13.04 -12.22
N ALA A 213 3.71 -13.10 -11.40
CA ALA A 213 2.90 -14.31 -11.20
C ALA A 213 2.23 -14.76 -12.51
N ALA A 214 1.77 -13.82 -13.34
CA ALA A 214 1.22 -14.12 -14.67
C ALA A 214 2.21 -14.86 -15.59
N LEU A 215 3.52 -14.61 -15.46
CA LEU A 215 4.57 -15.28 -16.25
C LEU A 215 4.78 -16.76 -15.89
N VAL A 216 4.23 -17.19 -14.76
CA VAL A 216 4.39 -18.55 -14.20
C VAL A 216 3.05 -19.20 -13.83
N SER A 217 1.94 -18.77 -14.44
CA SER A 217 0.60 -19.25 -14.09
C SER A 217 -0.24 -19.64 -15.30
N ASP A 218 -1.08 -20.65 -15.10
CA ASP A 218 -2.30 -20.83 -15.88
C ASP A 218 -3.29 -19.73 -15.49
N ILE A 219 -3.94 -19.11 -16.47
CA ILE A 219 -4.76 -17.91 -16.25
C ILE A 219 -6.23 -18.23 -16.51
N ILE A 220 -7.07 -18.04 -15.50
CA ILE A 220 -8.53 -18.24 -15.58
C ILE A 220 -9.21 -16.88 -15.63
N ILE A 221 -10.00 -16.65 -16.67
CA ILE A 221 -10.77 -15.44 -16.88
C ILE A 221 -12.23 -15.73 -16.53
N TYR A 222 -12.84 -14.91 -15.68
CA TYR A 222 -14.26 -15.00 -15.37
C TYR A 222 -14.91 -13.62 -15.42
N GLY A 223 -16.23 -13.57 -15.52
CA GLY A 223 -16.97 -12.31 -15.54
C GLY A 223 -18.47 -12.55 -15.70
N GLU A 224 -19.23 -11.46 -15.63
CA GLU A 224 -20.69 -11.50 -15.85
C GLU A 224 -21.04 -11.61 -17.34
N ASP A 225 -20.16 -11.10 -18.21
CA ASP A 225 -20.29 -11.18 -19.66
C ASP A 225 -19.31 -12.25 -20.20
N VAL A 226 -19.87 -13.34 -20.71
CA VAL A 226 -19.10 -14.46 -21.30
C VAL A 226 -18.34 -14.02 -22.54
N ALA A 227 -18.92 -13.15 -23.39
CA ALA A 227 -18.24 -12.67 -24.59
C ALA A 227 -17.04 -11.79 -24.24
N LYS A 228 -17.17 -10.96 -23.20
CA LYS A 228 -16.05 -10.17 -22.66
C LYS A 228 -14.98 -11.07 -22.03
N SER A 229 -15.38 -12.08 -21.26
CA SER A 229 -14.47 -13.06 -20.65
C SER A 229 -13.68 -13.82 -21.71
N GLN A 230 -14.36 -14.28 -22.77
CA GLN A 230 -13.73 -14.95 -23.89
C GLN A 230 -12.78 -14.02 -24.65
N LYS A 231 -13.15 -12.75 -24.87
CA LYS A 231 -12.26 -11.75 -25.49
C LYS A 231 -10.95 -11.58 -24.70
N VAL A 232 -11.04 -11.38 -23.38
CA VAL A 232 -9.86 -11.23 -22.52
C VAL A 232 -9.02 -12.50 -22.49
N ALA A 233 -9.64 -13.69 -22.51
CA ALA A 233 -8.90 -14.96 -22.60
C ALA A 233 -8.08 -15.07 -23.90
N TRP A 234 -8.61 -14.60 -25.03
CA TRP A 234 -7.85 -14.53 -26.29
C TRP A 234 -6.69 -13.55 -26.22
N GLU A 235 -6.88 -12.40 -25.57
CA GLU A 235 -5.80 -11.42 -25.36
C GLU A 235 -4.69 -12.01 -24.47
N VAL A 236 -5.07 -12.73 -23.40
CA VAL A 236 -4.13 -13.44 -22.53
C VAL A 236 -3.38 -14.53 -23.28
N ALA A 237 -4.06 -15.35 -24.09
CA ALA A 237 -3.42 -16.39 -24.91
C ALA A 237 -2.41 -15.78 -25.90
N ALA A 238 -2.74 -14.63 -26.51
CA ALA A 238 -1.82 -13.90 -27.37
C ALA A 238 -0.59 -13.39 -26.58
N ALA A 239 -0.79 -12.84 -25.39
CA ALA A 239 0.30 -12.39 -24.52
C ALA A 239 1.22 -13.53 -24.06
N GLN A 240 0.66 -14.68 -23.67
CA GLN A 240 1.43 -15.89 -23.34
C GLN A 240 2.22 -16.39 -24.54
N SER A 241 1.61 -16.40 -25.74
CA SER A 241 2.27 -16.79 -26.99
C SER A 241 3.44 -15.86 -27.35
N HIS A 242 3.23 -14.55 -27.26
CA HIS A 242 4.29 -13.55 -27.46
C HIS A 242 5.45 -13.75 -26.48
N GLN A 243 5.14 -13.94 -25.18
CA GLN A 243 6.16 -14.18 -24.17
C GLN A 243 6.95 -15.46 -24.43
N ARG A 244 6.27 -16.53 -24.85
CA ARG A 244 6.91 -17.80 -25.23
C ARG A 244 7.87 -17.60 -26.39
N GLN A 245 7.44 -16.90 -27.45
CA GLN A 245 8.27 -16.62 -28.61
C GLN A 245 9.53 -15.84 -28.23
N LEU A 246 9.41 -14.81 -27.38
CA LEU A 246 10.55 -14.06 -26.87
C LEU A 246 11.56 -14.97 -26.16
N ARG A 247 11.10 -15.88 -25.28
CA ARG A 247 12.00 -16.82 -24.58
C ARG A 247 12.70 -17.78 -25.53
N LEU A 248 11.97 -18.32 -26.50
CA LEU A 248 12.55 -19.21 -27.51
C LEU A 248 13.64 -18.49 -28.33
N THR A 249 13.42 -17.23 -28.72
CA THR A 249 14.44 -16.44 -29.43
C THR A 249 15.67 -16.13 -28.57
N GLN A 250 15.53 -16.12 -27.26
CA GLN A 250 16.62 -15.94 -26.30
C GLN A 250 17.32 -17.25 -25.90
N GLY A 251 16.92 -18.39 -26.50
CA GLY A 251 17.48 -19.71 -26.18
C GLY A 251 17.08 -20.26 -24.81
N ALA A 252 16.05 -19.69 -24.18
CA ALA A 252 15.54 -20.14 -22.89
C ALA A 252 14.46 -21.22 -23.04
N SER A 253 14.36 -22.10 -22.03
CA SER A 253 13.24 -23.05 -21.94
C SER A 253 11.92 -22.30 -21.79
N ALA A 254 10.93 -22.68 -22.60
CA ALA A 254 9.62 -22.06 -22.61
C ALA A 254 8.58 -23.03 -22.07
N VAL A 255 8.18 -22.81 -20.81
CA VAL A 255 7.09 -23.56 -20.18
C VAL A 255 5.76 -23.15 -20.80
N GLU A 256 4.89 -24.13 -21.02
CA GLU A 256 3.54 -23.93 -21.51
C GLU A 256 2.57 -23.59 -20.38
N TYR A 257 1.88 -22.47 -20.53
CA TYR A 257 0.76 -22.05 -19.69
C TYR A 257 -0.49 -21.90 -20.55
N ASN A 258 -1.64 -22.15 -19.94
CA ASN A 258 -2.93 -22.15 -20.61
C ASN A 258 -3.78 -20.95 -20.18
N ALA A 259 -4.69 -20.54 -21.06
CA ALA A 259 -5.71 -19.52 -20.79
C ALA A 259 -7.10 -20.16 -20.82
N PHE A 260 -7.88 -19.94 -19.76
CA PHE A 260 -9.23 -20.48 -19.60
C PHE A 260 -10.24 -19.35 -19.48
N PHE A 261 -11.47 -19.56 -19.92
CA PHE A 261 -12.57 -18.64 -19.62
C PHE A 261 -13.78 -19.38 -19.04
N CYS A 262 -14.39 -18.78 -18.03
CA CYS A 262 -15.56 -19.30 -17.36
C CYS A 262 -16.78 -19.21 -18.28
N VAL A 263 -17.45 -20.34 -18.54
CA VAL A 263 -18.69 -20.38 -19.33
C VAL A 263 -19.94 -20.13 -18.49
N GLY A 264 -19.88 -20.43 -17.18
CA GLY A 264 -20.98 -20.25 -16.25
C GLY A 264 -21.14 -18.80 -15.77
N PRO A 265 -22.37 -18.36 -15.43
CA PRO A 265 -22.60 -17.03 -14.89
C PRO A 265 -22.07 -16.92 -13.46
N TYR A 266 -21.82 -15.69 -13.01
CA TYR A 266 -21.29 -15.44 -11.67
C TYR A 266 -22.14 -16.01 -10.53
N SER A 267 -23.47 -16.06 -10.72
CA SER A 267 -24.41 -16.56 -9.73
C SER A 267 -24.21 -18.03 -9.35
N GLU A 268 -23.54 -18.83 -10.18
CA GLU A 268 -23.19 -20.21 -9.85
C GLU A 268 -22.12 -20.26 -8.74
N PHE A 269 -21.17 -19.32 -8.73
CA PHE A 269 -20.21 -19.20 -7.61
C PHE A 269 -20.90 -18.81 -6.31
N GLU A 270 -21.87 -17.89 -6.35
CA GLU A 270 -22.58 -17.46 -5.15
C GLU A 270 -23.43 -18.58 -4.54
N LYS A 271 -24.03 -19.43 -5.38
CA LYS A 271 -24.90 -20.53 -4.95
C LYS A 271 -24.11 -21.77 -4.51
N HIS A 272 -23.12 -22.17 -5.29
CA HIS A 272 -22.48 -23.47 -5.17
C HIS A 272 -21.04 -23.37 -4.63
N GLU A 273 -20.27 -22.39 -5.08
CA GLU A 273 -18.84 -22.24 -4.74
C GLU A 273 -18.55 -21.01 -3.86
N SER A 274 -19.42 -20.79 -2.87
CA SER A 274 -19.41 -19.53 -2.12
C SER A 274 -18.17 -19.32 -1.23
N ASN A 275 -17.38 -20.36 -1.01
CA ASN A 275 -16.09 -20.34 -0.30
C ASN A 275 -14.97 -19.62 -1.07
N ILE A 276 -15.14 -19.38 -2.37
CA ILE A 276 -14.19 -18.60 -3.19
C ILE A 276 -14.72 -17.22 -3.59
N VAL A 277 -15.93 -16.84 -3.13
CA VAL A 277 -16.55 -15.54 -3.38
C VAL A 277 -16.10 -14.55 -2.32
N ALA A 278 -15.23 -13.59 -2.67
CA ALA A 278 -14.75 -12.56 -1.75
C ALA A 278 -15.73 -11.37 -1.65
N VAL A 279 -16.27 -10.94 -2.78
CA VAL A 279 -17.26 -9.86 -2.87
C VAL A 279 -18.40 -10.34 -3.75
N ASP A 280 -19.63 -10.26 -3.26
CA ASP A 280 -20.81 -10.67 -4.00
C ASP A 280 -21.17 -9.72 -5.16
N SER A 281 -22.19 -10.09 -5.92
CA SER A 281 -22.75 -9.28 -7.02
C SER A 281 -23.32 -7.93 -6.59
N SER A 282 -23.64 -7.77 -5.30
CA SER A 282 -24.10 -6.51 -4.71
C SER A 282 -22.94 -5.60 -4.29
N GLY A 283 -21.69 -6.07 -4.33
CA GLY A 283 -20.52 -5.32 -3.89
C GLY A 283 -20.25 -5.45 -2.39
N CYS A 284 -20.89 -6.40 -1.70
CA CYS A 284 -20.68 -6.65 -0.28
C CYS A 284 -19.61 -7.73 -0.08
N ALA A 285 -18.70 -7.49 0.86
CA ALA A 285 -17.74 -8.51 1.30
C ALA A 285 -18.51 -9.67 1.97
N THR A 286 -18.23 -10.90 1.57
CA THR A 286 -18.99 -12.07 2.07
C THR A 286 -18.52 -12.58 3.43
N GLY A 287 -17.29 -12.23 3.84
CA GLY A 287 -16.62 -12.80 5.01
C GLY A 287 -16.24 -14.28 4.89
N LYS A 288 -16.50 -14.91 3.73
CA LYS A 288 -16.19 -16.34 3.48
C LYS A 288 -14.76 -16.56 2.99
N VAL A 289 -14.18 -15.52 2.40
CA VAL A 289 -12.80 -15.49 1.93
C VAL A 289 -11.99 -14.55 2.80
N LEU A 290 -10.82 -14.99 3.24
CA LEU A 290 -9.85 -14.14 3.89
C LEU A 290 -9.27 -13.14 2.88
N ASP A 291 -9.64 -11.87 3.03
CA ASP A 291 -9.00 -10.76 2.31
C ASP A 291 -7.96 -10.13 3.24
N PHE A 292 -6.68 -10.36 2.95
CA PHE A 292 -5.58 -9.88 3.79
C PHE A 292 -5.58 -8.37 3.97
N VAL A 293 -6.00 -7.59 2.97
CA VAL A 293 -6.03 -6.12 3.08
C VAL A 293 -7.14 -5.69 4.04
N GLN A 294 -8.29 -6.36 3.98
CA GLN A 294 -9.39 -6.09 4.91
C GLN A 294 -9.05 -6.57 6.32
N GLN A 295 -8.42 -7.74 6.45
CA GLN A 295 -7.99 -8.29 7.73
C GLN A 295 -6.91 -7.41 8.36
N GLU A 296 -5.85 -7.08 7.63
CA GLU A 296 -4.78 -6.17 8.09
C GLU A 296 -5.38 -4.86 8.57
N ARG A 297 -6.31 -4.27 7.80
CA ARG A 297 -7.01 -3.07 8.23
C ARG A 297 -7.80 -3.30 9.52
N GLY A 298 -8.54 -4.40 9.63
CA GLY A 298 -9.29 -4.73 10.85
C GLY A 298 -8.37 -4.87 12.07
N GLU A 299 -7.30 -5.63 11.92
CA GLU A 299 -6.29 -5.85 12.97
C GLU A 299 -5.59 -4.55 13.35
N MET A 300 -5.23 -3.69 12.39
CA MET A 300 -4.66 -2.37 12.65
C MET A 300 -5.64 -1.48 13.42
N LEU A 301 -6.93 -1.49 13.05
CA LEU A 301 -7.96 -0.73 13.76
C LEU A 301 -8.15 -1.22 15.20
N ASP A 302 -8.13 -2.54 15.40
CA ASP A 302 -8.27 -3.18 16.70
C ASP A 302 -7.04 -2.91 17.59
N MET A 303 -5.83 -3.02 17.04
CA MET A 303 -4.57 -2.73 17.74
C MET A 303 -4.44 -1.26 18.12
N ALA A 304 -4.90 -0.35 17.27
CA ALA A 304 -4.80 1.10 17.48
C ALA A 304 -6.07 1.72 18.07
N GLN A 305 -6.98 0.91 18.63
CA GLN A 305 -8.27 1.38 19.15
C GLN A 305 -8.12 2.69 19.93
N ALA A 306 -9.00 3.66 19.64
CA ALA A 306 -8.91 5.01 20.18
C ALA A 306 -8.74 5.01 21.70
N SER A 307 -7.58 5.44 22.17
CA SER A 307 -7.18 5.43 23.57
C SER A 307 -7.03 6.86 24.09
N LYS A 308 -7.34 7.07 25.37
CA LYS A 308 -7.27 8.39 25.99
C LYS A 308 -5.79 8.71 26.29
N ILE A 309 -5.27 9.78 25.67
CA ILE A 309 -3.90 10.25 25.91
C ILE A 309 -3.84 11.40 26.93
N SER A 310 -4.95 12.12 27.13
CA SER A 310 -5.07 13.18 28.16
C SER A 310 -6.54 13.48 28.45
N HIS A 311 -6.85 14.45 29.32
CA HIS A 311 -8.24 14.82 29.63
C HIS A 311 -9.02 15.15 28.36
N ASN A 312 -10.10 14.39 28.11
CA ASN A 312 -10.95 14.45 26.92
C ASN A 312 -10.26 14.42 25.53
N VAL A 313 -9.01 13.97 25.45
CA VAL A 313 -8.29 13.83 24.18
C VAL A 313 -7.85 12.39 23.98
N TYR A 314 -8.13 11.88 22.79
CA TYR A 314 -7.94 10.50 22.40
C TYR A 314 -7.10 10.45 21.13
N MET A 315 -6.39 9.35 20.95
CA MET A 315 -5.60 9.06 19.76
C MET A 315 -5.96 7.67 19.25
N GLY A 316 -6.16 7.52 17.94
CA GLY A 316 -6.51 6.25 17.32
C GLY A 316 -6.80 6.39 15.83
N PRO A 317 -7.30 5.34 15.16
CA PRO A 317 -7.46 5.34 13.72
C PRO A 317 -8.66 6.16 13.27
N THR A 318 -8.64 6.53 11.99
CA THR A 318 -9.73 7.22 11.32
C THR A 318 -11.01 6.38 11.45
N PRO A 319 -12.04 6.89 12.16
CA PRO A 319 -13.28 6.14 12.34
C PRO A 319 -14.03 6.01 11.01
N ALA A 320 -14.79 4.94 10.85
CA ALA A 320 -15.71 4.82 9.73
C ALA A 320 -16.76 5.95 9.78
N LYS A 321 -17.10 6.52 8.62
CA LYS A 321 -18.09 7.60 8.51
C LYS A 321 -19.43 7.16 9.11
N ASN A 322 -20.04 8.02 9.91
CA ASN A 322 -21.28 7.81 10.65
C ASN A 322 -21.27 6.65 11.66
N SER A 323 -20.10 6.08 11.97
CA SER A 323 -19.98 4.98 12.95
C SER A 323 -20.28 5.45 14.38
N LEU A 324 -20.58 4.48 15.25
CA LEU A 324 -20.74 4.76 16.68
C LEU A 324 -19.45 5.34 17.28
N THR A 325 -18.28 4.88 16.83
CA THR A 325 -16.97 5.41 17.25
C THR A 325 -16.83 6.88 16.87
N GLU A 326 -17.15 7.24 15.62
CA GLU A 326 -17.10 8.63 15.18
C GLU A 326 -18.03 9.52 16.03
N LYS A 327 -19.21 9.00 16.39
CA LYS A 327 -20.21 9.68 17.23
C LYS A 327 -19.79 9.93 18.67
N GLN A 328 -18.70 9.34 19.14
CA GLN A 328 -18.19 9.57 20.49
C GLN A 328 -17.39 10.87 20.64
N PHE A 329 -17.00 11.50 19.53
CA PHE A 329 -16.13 12.67 19.51
C PHE A 329 -16.84 13.89 18.92
N ASP A 330 -16.60 15.04 19.55
CA ASP A 330 -17.10 16.35 19.11
C ASP A 330 -16.20 16.96 18.04
N ILE A 331 -14.89 16.68 18.13
CA ILE A 331 -13.85 17.21 17.25
C ILE A 331 -12.99 16.04 16.75
N LEU A 332 -12.77 16.01 15.43
CA LEU A 332 -11.86 15.10 14.75
C LEU A 332 -10.71 15.92 14.15
N ILE A 333 -9.47 15.54 14.46
CA ILE A 333 -8.26 16.13 13.90
C ILE A 333 -7.56 15.04 13.08
N GLU A 334 -7.66 15.13 11.76
CA GLU A 334 -7.04 14.20 10.81
C GLU A 334 -5.61 14.63 10.49
N CYS A 335 -4.64 13.79 10.84
CA CYS A 335 -3.24 13.96 10.48
C CYS A 335 -2.97 13.33 9.12
N SER A 336 -2.54 14.14 8.14
CA SER A 336 -2.25 13.67 6.77
C SER A 336 -1.19 14.53 6.08
N ASP A 337 -0.58 14.01 5.01
CA ASP A 337 0.45 14.75 4.25
C ASP A 337 -0.09 16.03 3.60
N LEU A 338 -1.41 16.11 3.36
CA LEU A 338 -2.08 17.29 2.82
C LEU A 338 -2.59 18.24 3.91
N GLY A 339 -2.47 17.86 5.17
CA GLY A 339 -2.99 18.61 6.30
C GLY A 339 -2.23 19.91 6.53
N GLN A 340 -2.95 20.94 6.96
CA GLN A 340 -2.40 22.27 7.17
C GLN A 340 -2.43 22.68 8.64
N LEU A 341 -1.36 23.35 9.07
CA LEU A 341 -1.25 23.86 10.43
C LEU A 341 -2.10 25.14 10.60
N ARG A 342 -3.34 24.99 11.08
CA ARG A 342 -4.31 26.10 11.23
C ARG A 342 -4.82 26.26 12.67
N PRO A 343 -3.97 26.68 13.64
CA PRO A 343 -4.38 26.81 15.04
C PRO A 343 -5.53 27.81 15.25
N SER A 344 -5.66 28.81 14.38
CA SER A 344 -6.75 29.80 14.42
C SER A 344 -8.13 29.16 14.24
N ALA A 345 -8.24 28.05 13.50
CA ALA A 345 -9.49 27.37 13.25
C ALA A 345 -10.06 26.74 14.54
N LEU A 346 -9.19 26.12 15.35
CA LEU A 346 -9.55 25.60 16.69
C LEU A 346 -9.89 26.73 17.66
N ARG A 347 -9.14 27.84 17.63
CA ARG A 347 -9.43 29.03 18.43
C ARG A 347 -10.82 29.59 18.17
N ASN A 348 -11.26 29.60 16.92
CA ASN A 348 -12.55 30.17 16.54
C ASN A 348 -13.74 29.42 17.16
N ILE A 349 -13.59 28.13 17.46
CA ILE A 349 -14.60 27.31 18.15
C ILE A 349 -14.92 27.89 19.54
N LEU A 350 -13.90 28.38 20.26
CA LEU A 350 -14.08 28.98 21.59
C LEU A 350 -14.81 30.33 21.54
N LYS A 351 -14.76 31.01 20.38
CA LYS A 351 -15.42 32.31 20.15
C LYS A 351 -16.88 32.14 19.70
N SER A 352 -17.19 31.05 19.00
CA SER A 352 -18.57 30.70 18.64
C SER A 352 -19.28 30.05 19.82
N ASP A 353 -19.84 30.86 20.71
CA ASP A 353 -20.75 30.39 21.78
C ASP A 353 -22.11 30.07 21.14
N ALA A 354 -22.17 29.00 20.35
CA ALA A 354 -23.39 28.56 19.69
C ALA A 354 -23.90 27.29 20.36
N SER A 355 -24.99 27.48 21.09
CA SER A 355 -25.86 26.54 21.78
C SER A 355 -26.54 25.52 20.84
N GLY A 356 -25.76 24.79 20.04
CA GLY A 356 -26.26 23.76 19.13
C GLY A 356 -25.25 22.61 19.02
N ARG A 357 -25.63 21.43 19.50
CA ARG A 357 -24.81 20.21 19.55
C ARG A 357 -24.74 19.48 18.19
N GLU A 358 -24.96 20.18 17.08
CA GLU A 358 -25.46 19.54 15.85
C GLU A 358 -24.43 19.28 14.74
N ALA A 359 -23.24 19.88 14.76
CA ALA A 359 -22.21 19.58 13.76
C ALA A 359 -20.90 19.14 14.42
N ARG A 360 -20.46 17.91 14.12
CA ARG A 360 -19.11 17.43 14.43
C ARG A 360 -18.11 18.26 13.62
N LEU A 361 -17.04 18.70 14.27
CA LEU A 361 -16.04 19.54 13.62
C LEU A 361 -14.87 18.68 13.17
N HIS A 362 -14.46 18.86 11.91
CA HIS A 362 -13.33 18.18 11.31
C HIS A 362 -12.24 19.20 11.02
N PHE A 363 -11.02 18.90 11.46
CA PHE A 363 -9.82 19.68 11.22
C PHE A 363 -8.74 18.78 10.64
N ASP A 364 -7.81 19.40 9.93
CA ASP A 364 -6.62 18.77 9.41
C ASP A 364 -5.39 19.21 10.21
N PHE A 365 -4.38 18.35 10.26
CA PHE A 365 -3.07 18.63 10.80
C PHE A 365 -2.01 17.96 9.91
N PRO A 366 -0.81 18.54 9.72
CA PRO A 366 0.21 17.92 8.88
C PRO A 366 0.68 16.58 9.46
N SER A 367 0.96 15.59 8.61
CA SER A 367 1.45 14.29 9.06
C SER A 367 2.80 14.39 9.78
N SER A 368 3.07 13.41 10.64
CA SER A 368 4.37 13.26 11.32
C SER A 368 5.54 13.21 10.34
N GLY A 369 5.36 12.64 9.15
CA GLY A 369 6.39 12.59 8.10
C GLY A 369 6.58 13.91 7.34
N SER A 370 5.56 14.78 7.29
CA SER A 370 5.65 16.10 6.65
C SER A 370 6.31 17.14 7.54
N ILE A 371 6.39 16.87 8.85
CA ILE A 371 6.97 17.77 9.85
C ILE A 371 8.42 17.32 10.11
N LEU A 372 9.41 17.95 9.46
CA LEU A 372 10.83 17.57 9.56
C LEU A 372 11.61 18.44 10.57
N PRO A 373 11.99 17.93 11.77
CA PRO A 373 12.61 18.74 12.84
C PRO A 373 13.86 19.51 12.43
N GLN A 374 14.61 18.97 11.46
CA GLN A 374 15.84 19.59 10.96
C GLN A 374 15.59 20.86 10.14
N THR A 375 14.37 21.09 9.67
CA THR A 375 14.02 22.19 8.76
C THR A 375 12.83 23.02 9.25
N TRP A 376 12.40 22.87 10.50
CA TRP A 376 11.25 23.63 11.01
C TRP A 376 11.51 25.13 10.97
N SER A 377 10.57 25.85 10.36
CA SER A 377 10.45 27.28 10.56
C SER A 377 9.95 27.57 11.98
N PRO A 378 10.32 28.70 12.59
CA PRO A 378 9.76 29.12 13.88
C PRO A 378 8.23 29.15 13.88
N ASN A 379 7.62 29.49 12.75
CA ASN A 379 6.16 29.54 12.58
C ASN A 379 5.50 28.15 12.71
N GLU A 380 6.17 27.09 12.24
CA GLU A 380 5.65 25.72 12.38
C GLU A 380 5.72 25.27 13.84
N ALA A 381 6.85 25.49 14.51
CA ALA A 381 6.99 25.16 15.93
C ALA A 381 5.94 25.90 16.78
N ASP A 382 5.80 27.21 16.57
CA ASP A 382 4.77 28.01 17.24
C ASP A 382 3.37 27.53 16.91
N GLY A 383 3.09 27.18 15.65
CA GLY A 383 1.79 26.68 15.22
C GLY A 383 1.41 25.35 15.88
N ILE A 384 2.37 24.44 16.11
CA ILE A 384 2.14 23.18 16.83
C ILE A 384 1.79 23.48 18.30
N VAL A 385 2.55 24.35 18.96
CA VAL A 385 2.30 24.75 20.35
C VAL A 385 0.93 25.44 20.48
N GLN A 386 0.60 26.34 19.56
CA GLN A 386 -0.72 26.98 19.53
C GLN A 386 -1.84 25.95 19.31
N THR A 387 -1.63 24.96 18.45
CA THR A 387 -2.60 23.87 18.24
C THR A 387 -2.82 23.10 19.55
N CYS A 388 -1.75 22.71 20.24
CA CYS A 388 -1.83 22.04 21.55
C CYS A 388 -2.58 22.87 22.59
N LYS A 389 -2.28 24.18 22.65
CA LYS A 389 -2.98 25.13 23.53
C LYS A 389 -4.48 25.15 23.28
N TRP A 390 -4.93 25.22 22.03
CA TRP A 390 -6.36 25.27 21.72
C TRP A 390 -7.05 23.92 21.98
N ILE A 391 -6.40 22.80 21.68
CA ILE A 391 -6.88 21.47 22.07
C ILE A 391 -7.10 21.41 23.59
N TYR A 392 -6.14 21.89 24.38
CA TYR A 392 -6.23 21.91 25.85
C TYR A 392 -7.43 22.72 26.35
N HIS A 393 -7.61 23.94 25.85
CA HIS A 393 -8.75 24.77 26.23
C HIS A 393 -10.10 24.13 25.88
N LEU A 394 -10.22 23.54 24.68
CA LEU A 394 -11.43 22.87 24.21
C LEU A 394 -11.75 21.60 25.03
N SER A 395 -10.72 20.81 25.34
CA SER A 395 -10.89 19.55 26.08
C SER A 395 -11.23 19.76 27.56
N HIS A 396 -10.74 20.84 28.16
CA HIS A 396 -10.99 21.19 29.56
C HIS A 396 -12.18 22.14 29.76
N GLY A 397 -12.67 22.77 28.69
CA GLY A 397 -13.77 23.74 28.76
C GLY A 397 -13.37 25.06 29.42
N ILE A 398 -12.10 25.48 29.23
CA ILE A 398 -11.52 26.66 29.89
C ILE A 398 -11.26 27.75 28.85
N ARG A 399 -11.68 28.99 29.15
CA ARG A 399 -11.33 30.17 28.33
C ARG A 399 -9.95 30.74 28.70
N PRO A 400 -9.16 31.24 27.74
CA PRO A 400 -7.94 31.97 28.07
C PRO A 400 -8.29 33.25 28.84
N ALA A 401 -7.60 33.52 29.96
CA ALA A 401 -7.68 34.82 30.61
C ALA A 401 -7.07 35.88 29.66
N HIS A 402 -7.85 36.94 29.36
CA HIS A 402 -7.48 38.15 28.60
C HIS A 402 -7.43 38.10 27.04
N GLU A 403 -8.58 38.38 26.39
CA GLU A 403 -8.68 39.36 25.29
C GLU A 403 -9.62 40.53 25.71
N GLN A 404 -9.78 40.80 27.00
CA GLN A 404 -10.44 42.03 27.48
C GLN A 404 -9.40 43.15 27.59
N GLY A 405 -9.81 44.39 27.37
CA GLY A 405 -8.92 45.53 27.12
C GLY A 405 -7.86 45.76 28.20
N LYS A 406 -6.68 46.20 27.75
CA LYS A 406 -5.68 46.87 28.59
C LYS A 406 -6.36 48.01 29.34
N ASN A 407 -6.71 47.82 30.61
CA ASN A 407 -6.92 48.86 31.62
C ASN A 407 -7.23 48.23 32.99
N ALA A 408 -6.22 47.66 33.63
CA ALA A 408 -6.12 47.65 35.10
C ALA A 408 -4.71 47.19 35.48
N ALA A 409 -3.92 48.12 36.01
CA ALA A 409 -2.67 47.81 36.67
C ALA A 409 -2.97 47.23 38.06
N SER A 410 -2.55 45.99 38.32
CA SER A 410 -1.87 45.58 39.56
C SER A 410 -1.65 44.06 39.58
N SER A 411 -0.49 43.71 40.13
CA SER A 411 0.06 42.39 40.37
C SER A 411 -0.78 41.59 41.36
N ASP A 412 -1.14 40.35 41.02
CA ASP A 412 -0.78 39.13 41.77
C ASP A 412 -1.66 37.94 41.33
N PHE A 413 -1.00 36.80 41.09
CA PHE A 413 -1.55 35.46 40.87
C PHE A 413 -2.83 35.38 40.00
N ALA A 414 -2.65 35.20 38.69
CA ALA A 414 -3.75 35.02 37.75
C ALA A 414 -4.60 33.77 38.08
N THR A 415 -5.67 33.96 38.86
CA THR A 415 -6.76 33.01 38.99
C THR A 415 -7.45 32.88 37.63
N VAL A 416 -7.43 31.68 37.06
CA VAL A 416 -8.21 31.31 35.87
C VAL A 416 -9.69 31.49 36.21
N GLU A 417 -10.32 32.55 35.71
CA GLU A 417 -11.78 32.67 35.80
C GLU A 417 -12.43 31.55 34.99
N VAL A 418 -13.12 30.65 35.69
CA VAL A 418 -13.81 29.48 35.14
C VAL A 418 -15.09 29.93 34.45
N GLY A 419 -14.97 30.57 33.29
CA GLY A 419 -16.05 30.61 32.31
C GLY A 419 -16.23 29.21 31.74
N SER A 420 -17.13 28.42 32.33
CA SER A 420 -17.37 27.01 31.97
C SER A 420 -17.90 26.87 30.54
N LEU A 421 -17.01 26.66 29.57
CA LEU A 421 -17.38 26.18 28.24
C LEU A 421 -17.72 24.69 28.30
N THR A 422 -18.53 24.23 27.35
CA THR A 422 -18.77 22.78 27.19
C THR A 422 -17.46 22.10 26.81
N GLN A 423 -17.02 21.15 27.63
CA GLN A 423 -15.85 20.31 27.34
C GLN A 423 -16.08 19.49 26.07
N ARG A 424 -15.06 19.40 25.21
CA ARG A 424 -15.12 18.67 23.95
C ARG A 424 -14.30 17.39 24.02
N ARG A 425 -14.87 16.28 23.57
CA ARG A 425 -14.12 15.04 23.31
C ARG A 425 -13.46 15.14 21.94
N ILE A 426 -12.14 15.06 21.92
CA ILE A 426 -11.31 15.29 20.73
C ILE A 426 -10.62 13.98 20.37
N LEU A 427 -10.69 13.58 19.10
CA LEU A 427 -9.90 12.48 18.56
C LEU A 427 -8.86 13.02 17.58
N ILE A 428 -7.59 12.77 17.87
CA ILE A 428 -6.47 12.93 16.94
C ILE A 428 -6.33 11.60 16.19
N HIS A 429 -6.41 11.60 14.87
CA HIS A 429 -6.42 10.36 14.10
C HIS A 429 -5.68 10.41 12.78
N CYS A 430 -5.31 9.23 12.29
CA CYS A 430 -4.82 8.99 10.94
C CYS A 430 -5.24 7.57 10.50
N ALA A 431 -4.80 7.10 9.33
CA ALA A 431 -5.31 5.86 8.75
C ALA A 431 -5.12 4.62 9.65
N ASP A 432 -3.93 4.48 10.23
CA ASP A 432 -3.56 3.40 11.15
C ASP A 432 -3.65 3.80 12.63
N GLY A 433 -3.88 5.07 12.91
CA GLY A 433 -4.07 5.63 14.23
C GLY A 433 -2.80 6.05 14.97
N TYR A 434 -1.62 5.86 14.38
CA TYR A 434 -0.37 6.28 15.01
C TYR A 434 0.66 6.86 14.04
N THR A 435 0.81 6.40 12.80
CA THR A 435 1.95 6.81 11.96
C THR A 435 1.95 8.30 11.68
N GLU A 436 0.87 8.86 11.12
CA GLU A 436 0.80 10.29 10.82
C GLU A 436 0.46 11.13 12.04
N SER A 437 -0.24 10.58 13.03
CA SER A 437 -0.76 11.31 14.20
C SER A 437 0.22 11.44 15.38
N THR A 438 1.29 10.64 15.41
CA THR A 438 2.22 10.55 16.56
C THR A 438 2.81 11.89 16.98
N VAL A 439 3.27 12.74 16.05
CA VAL A 439 3.88 14.04 16.38
C VAL A 439 2.92 14.92 17.17
N LEU A 440 1.66 15.05 16.72
CA LEU A 440 0.66 15.84 17.45
C LEU A 440 0.29 15.17 18.78
N GLY A 441 0.17 13.84 18.80
CA GLY A 441 -0.14 13.07 20.01
C GLY A 441 0.88 13.29 21.13
N ILE A 442 2.17 13.10 20.84
CA ILE A 442 3.27 13.27 21.79
C ILE A 442 3.41 14.75 22.19
N ALA A 443 3.36 15.68 21.21
CA ALA A 443 3.45 17.11 21.49
C ALA A 443 2.33 17.56 22.44
N TYR A 444 1.11 17.09 22.21
CA TYR A 444 -0.03 17.41 23.07
C TYR A 444 0.07 16.74 24.44
N HIS A 445 0.50 15.49 24.52
CA HIS A 445 0.69 14.80 25.79
C HIS A 445 1.71 15.54 26.66
N SER A 446 2.90 15.84 26.10
CA SER A 446 3.94 16.64 26.75
C SER A 446 3.43 18.03 27.16
N PHE A 447 2.71 18.73 26.27
CA PHE A 447 2.11 20.03 26.57
C PHE A 447 1.11 19.97 27.74
N SER A 448 0.26 18.94 27.77
CA SER A 448 -0.83 18.84 28.75
C SER A 448 -0.39 18.37 30.13
N THR A 449 0.70 17.60 30.21
CA THR A 449 1.23 17.02 31.45
C THR A 449 2.44 17.78 32.00
N GLY A 450 3.16 18.50 31.13
CA GLY A 450 4.47 19.06 31.44
C GLY A 450 5.60 18.03 31.42
N GLU A 451 5.33 16.79 31.01
CA GLU A 451 6.36 15.75 30.92
C GLU A 451 7.27 15.94 29.70
N PRO A 452 8.57 15.58 29.82
CA PRO A 452 9.50 15.67 28.70
C PRO A 452 9.16 14.61 27.62
N ILE A 453 9.51 14.92 26.37
CA ILE A 453 9.22 14.08 25.19
C ILE A 453 9.59 12.59 25.36
N PRO A 454 10.69 12.18 26.00
CA PRO A 454 10.98 10.75 26.17
C PRO A 454 10.01 9.99 27.10
N ARG A 455 9.20 10.69 27.88
CA ARG A 455 8.16 10.10 28.75
C ARG A 455 6.75 10.21 28.17
N ALA A 456 6.51 11.25 27.38
CA ALA A 456 5.28 11.45 26.62
C ALA A 456 5.21 10.47 25.44
#